data_AF-A0A2X1P661-F1
#
_entry.id   AF-A0A2X1P661-F1
#
_cell.length_a   1.000
_cell.length_b   1.000
_cell.length_c   1.000
_cell.angle_alpha   90.00
_cell.angle_beta   90.00
_cell.angle_gamma   90.00
#
_symmetry.space_group_name_H-M   'P 1'
#
loop_
_entity.id
_entity.type
_entity.pdbx_description
1 polymer ?
#
loop_
_entity_poly.entity_id
_entity_poly.type
_entity_poly.pdbx_seq_one_letter_code
_entity_poly.pdbx_strand_id
1 'polypeptide(L)' 'MPVAIGKRLLAGFAATDILTRHAASDSIAVIDGERQLSYRELNQAADNLACSLRRQGIKPGETALVQLGNVA' A
#
# COMPACT_ATOMS: atom_id res chain seq x y z
N MET A 1 -20.08 -19.93 -3.78
CA MET A 1 -18.76 -19.76 -3.15
C MET A 1 -17.82 -19.11 -4.16
N PRO A 2 -17.60 -17.78 -4.13
CA PRO A 2 -16.70 -17.17 -5.11
C PRO A 2 -15.26 -17.51 -4.74
N VAL A 3 -14.59 -18.15 -5.70
CA VAL A 3 -13.17 -18.46 -5.65
C VAL A 3 -12.38 -17.16 -5.81
N ALA A 4 -11.52 -16.84 -4.83
CA ALA A 4 -10.58 -15.71 -4.90
C ALA A 4 -9.41 -16.03 -5.86
N ILE A 5 -9.71 -16.16 -7.15
CA ILE A 5 -8.71 -16.08 -8.23
C ILE A 5 -8.46 -14.59 -8.47
N GLY A 6 -7.35 -14.04 -7.98
CA GLY A 6 -7.06 -12.63 -8.32
C GLY A 6 -5.93 -11.89 -7.61
N LYS A 7 -5.17 -12.50 -6.68
CA LYS A 7 -3.99 -11.81 -6.09
C LYS A 7 -2.66 -12.55 -6.23
N ARG A 8 -2.66 -13.85 -6.53
CA ARG A 8 -1.43 -14.67 -6.49
C ARG A 8 -0.66 -14.74 -7.80
N LEU A 9 -1.29 -14.46 -8.95
CA LEU A 9 -0.68 -14.62 -10.28
C LEU A 9 -0.17 -13.29 -10.90
N LEU A 10 -0.65 -12.13 -10.43
CA LEU A 10 -0.23 -10.81 -10.91
C LEU A 10 0.85 -10.14 -10.05
N ALA A 11 1.19 -10.76 -8.92
CA ALA A 11 2.09 -10.20 -7.92
C ALA A 11 3.42 -9.75 -8.57
N GLY A 12 4.05 -10.56 -9.42
CA GLY A 12 5.38 -10.23 -9.97
C GLY A 12 5.53 -8.97 -10.83
N PHE A 13 4.45 -8.26 -11.22
CA PHE A 13 4.51 -7.14 -12.18
C PHE A 13 3.87 -5.82 -11.70
N ALA A 14 3.23 -5.81 -10.53
CA ALA A 14 2.64 -4.60 -9.97
C ALA A 14 3.64 -3.86 -9.08
N ALA A 15 3.69 -2.53 -9.13
CA ALA A 15 4.55 -1.73 -8.23
C ALA A 15 4.28 -2.02 -6.74
N THR A 16 3.06 -2.44 -6.39
CA THR A 16 2.65 -2.86 -5.04
C THR A 16 3.36 -4.13 -4.54
N ASP A 17 3.93 -4.92 -5.44
CA ASP A 17 4.58 -6.18 -5.08
C ASP A 17 5.83 -6.00 -4.23
N ILE A 18 6.58 -4.92 -4.48
CA ILE A 18 7.76 -4.55 -3.69
C ILE A 18 7.37 -4.41 -2.21
N LEU A 19 6.27 -3.73 -1.92
CA LEU A 19 5.76 -3.58 -0.56
C LEU A 19 5.16 -4.89 -0.02
N THR A 20 4.39 -5.61 -0.85
CA THR A 20 3.65 -6.80 -0.41
C THR A 20 4.59 -7.95 -0.02
N ARG A 21 5.74 -8.11 -0.71
CA ARG A 21 6.76 -9.11 -0.37
C ARG A 21 7.32 -8.95 1.05
N HIS A 22 7.34 -7.72 1.56
CA HIS A 22 7.83 -7.39 2.89
C HIS A 22 6.70 -7.09 3.89
N ALA A 23 5.43 -7.36 3.56
CA ALA A 23 4.30 -6.99 4.41
C ALA A 23 4.30 -7.62 5.82
N ALA A 24 5.03 -8.72 6.03
CA ALA A 24 5.21 -9.34 7.34
C ALA A 24 6.56 -9.00 8.01
N SER A 25 7.34 -8.09 7.40
CA SER A 25 8.66 -7.69 7.89
C SER A 25 8.55 -6.50 8.83
N ASP A 26 9.12 -6.66 10.02
CA ASP A 26 9.27 -5.57 11.00
C ASP A 26 10.54 -4.74 10.76
N SER A 27 11.24 -4.97 9.63
CA SER A 27 12.39 -4.15 9.23
C SER A 27 11.93 -2.74 8.84
N ILE A 28 12.72 -1.73 9.19
CA ILE A 28 12.43 -0.32 8.90
C ILE A 28 12.49 -0.07 7.39
N ALA A 29 11.40 0.49 6.85
CA ALA A 29 11.23 0.85 5.44
C ALA A 29 11.36 2.36 5.20
N VAL A 30 10.91 3.18 6.16
CA VAL A 30 10.93 4.64 6.04
C VAL A 30 11.39 5.27 7.35
N ILE A 31 12.23 6.29 7.23
CA ILE A 31 12.70 7.14 8.32
C ILE A 31 12.39 8.58 7.92
N ASP A 32 11.57 9.26 8.72
CA ASP A 32 11.27 10.69 8.59
C ASP A 32 11.53 11.38 9.93
N GLY A 33 12.71 12.01 10.04
CA GLY A 33 13.23 12.51 11.31
C GLY A 33 13.28 11.41 12.37
N GLU A 34 12.56 11.62 13.48
CA GLU A 34 12.45 10.65 14.58
C GLU A 34 11.45 9.51 14.31
N ARG A 35 10.62 9.65 13.27
CA ARG A 35 9.59 8.66 12.95
C ARG A 35 10.20 7.55 12.10
N GLN A 36 9.99 6.31 12.53
CA GLN A 36 10.38 5.13 11.78
C GLN A 36 9.15 4.28 11.51
N LEU A 37 9.01 3.79 10.28
CA LEU A 37 7.94 2.88 9.88
C LEU A 37 8.55 1.59 9.35
N SER A 38 8.09 0.47 9.87
CA SER A 38 8.40 -0.85 9.31
C SER A 38 7.70 -1.09 7.97
N TYR A 39 8.18 -2.06 7.19
CA TYR A 39 7.49 -2.49 5.96
C TYR A 39 6.05 -2.94 6.23
N ARG A 40 5.82 -3.64 7.35
CA ARG A 40 4.48 -4.04 7.79
C ARG A 40 3.58 -2.84 8.05
N GLU A 41 4.05 -1.85 8.81
CA GLU A 41 3.27 -0.65 9.13
C GLU A 41 3.00 0.19 7.89
N LEU A 42 3.99 0.32 7.00
CA LEU A 42 3.84 1.02 5.74
C LEU A 42 2.79 0.35 4.84
N ASN A 43 2.83 -0.98 4.72
CA ASN A 43 1.82 -1.72 3.96
C ASN A 43 0.42 -1.54 4.57
N GLN A 44 0.31 -1.63 5.90
CA GLN A 44 -0.96 -1.45 6.59
C GLN A 44 -1.53 -0.03 6.40
N ALA A 45 -0.68 1.00 6.45
CA ALA A 45 -1.09 2.38 6.20
C ALA A 45 -1.59 2.58 4.76
N ALA A 46 -0.90 2.01 3.77
CA ALA A 46 -1.31 2.04 2.38
C ALA A 46 -2.66 1.34 2.16
N ASP A 47 -2.86 0.15 2.73
CA ASP A 47 -4.12 -0.60 2.65
C ASP A 47 -5.28 0.19 3.30
N ASN A 48 -5.03 0.83 4.44
CA ASN A 48 -6.02 1.65 5.13
C ASN A 48 -6.45 2.87 4.30
N LEU A 49 -5.48 3.55 3.68
CA LEU A 49 -5.75 4.68 2.79
C LEU A 49 -6.58 4.23 1.58
N ALA A 50 -6.17 3.15 0.91
CA ALA A 50 -6.92 2.59 -0.22
C ALA A 50 -8.35 2.19 0.18
N CYS A 51 -8.54 1.58 1.34
CA CYS A 51 -9.87 1.27 1.86
C CYS A 51 -10.71 2.53 2.11
N SER A 52 -10.11 3.60 2.63
CA SER A 52 -10.78 4.87 2.86
C SER A 52 -11.25 5.51 1.55
N LEU A 53 -10.37 5.58 0.55
CA LEU A 53 -10.69 6.14 -0.77
C LEU A 53 -11.81 5.35 -1.46
N ARG A 54 -11.78 4.01 -1.35
CA ARG A 54 -12.85 3.15 -1.87
C ARG A 54 -14.18 3.40 -1.16
N ARG A 55 -14.17 3.61 0.16
CA ARG A 55 -15.39 3.97 0.92
C ARG A 55 -15.92 5.35 0.53
N GLN A 56 -15.06 6.26 0.10
CA GLN A 56 -15.44 7.57 -0.46
C GLN A 56 -15.96 7.48 -1.91
N GLY A 57 -15.95 6.28 -2.50
CA GLY A 57 -16.51 6.03 -3.83
C GLY A 57 -15.50 6.09 -4.97
N ILE A 58 -14.21 6.30 -4.69
CA ILE A 58 -13.15 6.31 -5.71
C ILE A 58 -12.97 4.91 -6.29
N LYS A 59 -12.91 4.84 -7.62
CA LYS A 59 -12.84 3.57 -8.37
C LYS A 59 -11.48 3.39 -9.04
N PRO A 60 -11.04 2.14 -9.23
CA PRO A 60 -9.88 1.85 -10.07
C PRO A 60 -10.05 2.45 -11.48
N GLY A 61 -9.00 3.07 -12.01
CA GLY A 61 -9.01 3.74 -13.32
C GLY A 61 -9.29 5.25 -13.25
N GLU A 62 -9.71 5.77 -12.10
CA GLU A 62 -9.84 7.22 -11.87
C GLU A 62 -8.48 7.84 -11.53
N THR A 63 -8.30 9.11 -11.88
CA THR A 63 -7.06 9.85 -11.63
C THR A 63 -7.17 10.63 -10.32
N ALA A 64 -6.09 10.65 -9.54
CA ALA A 64 -5.98 11.47 -8.33
C ALA A 64 -4.81 12.46 -8.49
N LEU A 65 -5.01 13.69 -8.04
CA LEU A 65 -3.93 14.66 -7.88
C LEU A 65 -3.37 14.53 -6.46
N VAL A 66 -2.06 14.35 -6.33
CA VAL A 66 -1.37 14.26 -5.05
C VAL A 66 -0.28 15.32 -5.02
N GLN A 67 -0.31 16.18 -4.00
CA GLN A 67 0.75 17.12 -3.71
C GLN A 67 1.15 16.95 -2.24
N LEU A 68 2.32 16.34 -2.02
CA LEU A 68 2.92 16.08 -0.72
C LEU A 68 4.38 16.51 -0.78
N GLY A 69 4.93 16.97 0.34
CA GLY A 69 6.37 17.19 0.49
C GLY A 69 7.13 15.88 0.72
N ASN A 70 8.41 15.95 1.05
CA ASN A 70 9.16 14.80 1.56
C ASN A 70 8.75 14.55 3.02
N VAL A 71 7.70 13.75 3.19
CA VAL A 71 7.12 13.40 4.50
C VAL A 71 6.71 11.93 4.54
N ALA A 72 6.79 11.30 5.71
CA ALA A 72 6.29 9.95 5.99
C ALA A 72 5.35 9.87 7.19
#